data_AF-A0A922W795-F1
#
_entry.id   AF-A0A922W795-F1
#
_cell.length_a   1.000
_cell.length_b   1.000
_cell.length_c   1.000
_cell.angle_alpha   90.00
_cell.angle_beta   90.00
_cell.angle_gamma   90.00
#
_symmetry.space_group_name_H-M   'P 1'
#
loop_
_entity.id
_entity.type
_entity.pdbx_description
1 polymer ?
#
loop_
_entity_poly.entity_id
_entity_poly.type
_entity_poly.pdbx_seq_one_letter_code
_entity_poly.pdbx_strand_id
1 'polypeptide(L)'
;DLIDVEAVQIVHSGAFTGLNPAPGREAEVQTVLVRRHANMECFNKAELPARLAYGRHPRVPAILCLPDTGWLVATRSRPVNREGGAHGYDNAAPEMAALFIAHGPGIRSGVTLQDVDAVDVQPLLAHLLGLTGPDVDGALDDVAPALIRP
;
A
#
# COMPACT_ATOMS: atom_id res chain seq x y z
N ASP A 1 -15.52 -13.26 -15.74
CA ASP A 1 -15.31 -12.49 -14.50
C ASP A 1 -15.49 -13.43 -13.33
N LEU A 2 -14.80 -13.20 -12.20
CA LEU A 2 -14.95 -14.05 -11.00
C LEU A 2 -16.33 -13.90 -10.34
N ILE A 3 -16.96 -12.74 -10.54
CA ILE A 3 -18.30 -12.39 -10.08
C ILE A 3 -19.00 -11.58 -11.18
N ASP A 4 -20.33 -11.53 -11.13
CA ASP A 4 -21.11 -10.56 -11.89
C ASP A 4 -20.63 -9.13 -11.58
N VAL A 5 -20.25 -8.37 -12.61
CA VAL A 5 -19.69 -7.02 -12.43
C VAL A 5 -20.74 -6.06 -11.87
N GLU A 6 -22.03 -6.32 -12.09
CA GLU A 6 -23.11 -5.50 -11.50
C GLU A 6 -23.29 -5.76 -9.99
N ALA A 7 -22.72 -6.85 -9.46
CA ALA A 7 -22.74 -7.14 -8.02
C ALA A 7 -21.77 -6.25 -7.22
N VAL A 8 -20.87 -5.52 -7.89
CA VAL A 8 -19.84 -4.69 -7.24
C VAL A 8 -19.71 -3.31 -7.87
N GLN A 9 -19.54 -2.31 -7.02
CA GLN A 9 -18.98 -1.02 -7.41
C GLN A 9 -17.46 -1.10 -7.32
N ILE A 10 -16.79 -0.99 -8.47
CA ILE A 10 -15.33 -0.88 -8.55
C ILE A 10 -14.94 0.58 -8.22
N VAL A 11 -14.27 0.79 -7.08
CA VAL A 11 -13.82 2.13 -6.64
C VAL A 11 -12.48 2.46 -7.29
N HIS A 12 -11.56 1.49 -7.32
CA HIS A 12 -10.31 1.53 -8.05
C HIS A 12 -9.90 0.10 -8.42
N SER A 13 -9.12 -0.05 -9.49
CA SER A 13 -8.71 -1.34 -10.08
C SER A 13 -7.23 -1.33 -10.46
N GLY A 14 -6.66 -2.50 -10.68
CA GLY A 14 -5.28 -2.67 -11.13
C GLY A 14 -4.49 -3.58 -10.19
N ALA A 15 -3.28 -3.15 -9.81
CA ALA A 15 -2.39 -3.87 -8.89
C ALA A 15 -2.84 -3.82 -7.42
N PHE A 16 -3.89 -3.07 -7.12
CA PHE A 16 -4.64 -3.07 -5.87
C PHE A 16 -6.06 -2.66 -6.22
N THR A 17 -7.05 -3.44 -5.79
CA THR A 17 -8.43 -3.25 -6.22
C THR A 17 -9.34 -3.10 -5.02
N GLY A 18 -10.13 -2.03 -5.02
CA GLY A 18 -11.08 -1.73 -3.95
C GLY A 18 -12.51 -1.78 -4.47
N LEU A 19 -13.34 -2.56 -3.79
CA LEU A 19 -14.70 -2.90 -4.19
C LEU A 19 -15.68 -2.63 -3.06
N ASN A 20 -16.86 -2.12 -3.42
CA ASN A 20 -18.03 -2.13 -2.55
C ASN A 20 -19.09 -3.06 -3.16
N PRO A 21 -19.75 -3.94 -2.39
CA PRO A 21 -20.90 -4.67 -2.88
C PRO A 21 -22.02 -3.72 -3.33
N ALA A 22 -22.74 -4.11 -4.38
CA ALA A 22 -24.02 -3.48 -4.71
C ALA A 22 -25.07 -3.83 -3.63
N PRO A 23 -26.06 -2.96 -3.38
CA PRO A 23 -27.08 -3.21 -2.36
C PRO A 23 -27.80 -4.55 -2.56
N GLY A 24 -27.83 -5.39 -1.52
CA GLY A 24 -28.48 -6.70 -1.54
C GLY A 24 -27.62 -7.83 -2.15
N ARG A 25 -26.39 -7.53 -2.59
CA ARG A 25 -25.44 -8.52 -3.13
C ARG A 25 -24.28 -8.80 -2.15
N GLU A 26 -24.30 -8.25 -0.94
CA GLU A 26 -23.20 -8.32 0.03
C GLU A 26 -22.77 -9.76 0.31
N ALA A 27 -23.71 -10.65 0.60
CA ALA A 27 -23.41 -12.06 0.92
C ALA A 27 -22.77 -12.82 -0.25
N GLU A 28 -23.21 -12.52 -1.48
CA GLU A 28 -22.62 -13.11 -2.69
C GLU A 28 -21.18 -12.62 -2.86
N VAL A 29 -20.97 -11.30 -2.79
CA VAL A 29 -19.64 -10.71 -2.96
C VAL A 29 -18.67 -11.23 -1.90
N GLN A 30 -19.11 -11.34 -0.64
CA GLN A 30 -18.33 -11.93 0.44
C GLN A 30 -17.92 -13.37 0.13
N THR A 31 -18.90 -14.22 -0.22
CA THR A 31 -18.68 -15.66 -0.46
C THR A 31 -17.75 -15.91 -1.66
N VAL A 32 -17.90 -15.11 -2.72
CA VAL A 32 -17.17 -15.30 -3.97
C VAL A 32 -15.78 -14.68 -3.90
N LEU A 33 -15.66 -13.45 -3.39
CA LEU A 33 -14.41 -12.69 -3.49
C LEU A 33 -13.49 -12.87 -2.29
N VAL A 34 -13.99 -12.86 -1.06
CA VAL A 34 -13.17 -12.78 0.16
C VAL A 34 -12.52 -14.13 0.49
N ARG A 35 -11.44 -14.42 -0.24
CA ARG A 35 -10.63 -15.63 -0.18
C ARG A 35 -9.38 -15.44 -1.04
N ARG A 36 -8.48 -16.41 -0.93
CA ARG A 36 -7.40 -16.60 -1.88
C ARG A 36 -7.93 -17.15 -3.22
N HIS A 37 -7.46 -16.55 -4.30
CA HIS A 37 -7.62 -16.96 -5.71
C HIS A 37 -6.24 -17.32 -6.28
N ALA A 38 -6.17 -17.67 -7.56
CA ALA A 38 -4.91 -18.13 -8.18
C ALA A 38 -3.75 -17.13 -8.01
N ASN A 39 -3.96 -15.86 -8.38
CA ASN A 39 -2.92 -14.82 -8.38
C ASN A 39 -3.34 -13.54 -7.61
N MET A 40 -4.23 -13.71 -6.64
CA MET A 40 -4.83 -12.60 -5.91
C MET A 40 -5.47 -13.10 -4.63
N GLU A 41 -5.45 -12.29 -3.58
CA GLU A 41 -6.22 -12.53 -2.37
C GLU A 41 -7.12 -11.33 -2.09
N CYS A 42 -8.38 -11.58 -1.74
CA CYS A 42 -9.25 -10.51 -1.27
C CYS A 42 -9.62 -10.68 0.19
N PHE A 43 -9.74 -9.54 0.87
CA PHE A 43 -9.99 -9.44 2.30
C PHE A 43 -11.18 -8.51 2.53
N ASN A 44 -11.89 -8.73 3.64
CA ASN A 44 -12.60 -7.61 4.24
C ASN A 44 -11.58 -6.56 4.66
N LYS A 45 -11.92 -5.27 4.53
CA LYS A 45 -10.98 -4.20 4.92
C LYS A 45 -10.51 -4.28 6.38
N ALA A 46 -11.31 -4.88 7.25
CA ALA A 46 -10.98 -5.08 8.67
C ALA A 46 -10.02 -6.24 8.92
N GLU A 47 -9.86 -7.13 7.94
CA GLU A 47 -9.06 -8.37 8.01
C GLU A 47 -7.76 -8.26 7.21
N LEU A 48 -7.44 -7.07 6.67
CA LEU A 48 -6.16 -6.84 6.03
C LEU A 48 -5.00 -7.10 6.99
N PRO A 49 -3.86 -7.61 6.48
CA PRO A 49 -2.65 -7.74 7.28
C PRO A 49 -2.31 -6.43 8.00
N ALA A 50 -2.20 -6.49 9.33
CA ALA A 50 -2.00 -5.30 10.16
C ALA A 50 -0.74 -4.48 9.76
N ARG A 51 0.30 -5.15 9.24
CA ARG A 51 1.53 -4.53 8.73
C ARG A 51 1.32 -3.54 7.58
N LEU A 52 0.20 -3.62 6.87
CA LEU A 52 -0.11 -2.68 5.80
C LEU A 52 -0.57 -1.31 6.32
N ALA A 53 -0.89 -1.21 7.62
CA ALA A 53 -1.45 -0.01 8.25
C ALA A 53 -2.64 0.60 7.47
N TYR A 54 -3.41 -0.24 6.77
CA TYR A 54 -4.51 0.15 5.88
C TYR A 54 -5.84 -0.48 6.32
N GLY A 55 -6.96 -0.02 5.76
CA GLY A 55 -8.29 -0.63 5.98
C GLY A 55 -9.21 0.08 6.98
N ARG A 56 -8.66 0.85 7.92
CA ARG A 56 -9.44 1.47 9.02
C ARG A 56 -10.18 2.75 8.63
N HIS A 57 -9.66 3.49 7.65
CA HIS A 57 -10.23 4.78 7.25
C HIS A 57 -11.60 4.59 6.56
N PRO A 58 -12.61 5.45 6.82
CA PRO A 58 -13.97 5.28 6.28
C PRO A 58 -14.06 5.33 4.75
N ARG A 59 -13.09 5.98 4.09
CA ARG A 59 -13.00 6.01 2.62
C ARG A 59 -12.49 4.70 2.00
N VAL A 60 -11.97 3.77 2.80
CA VAL A 60 -11.49 2.49 2.27
C VAL A 60 -12.70 1.61 1.90
N PRO A 61 -12.74 1.08 0.66
CA PRO A 61 -13.81 0.18 0.20
C PRO A 61 -13.97 -1.05 1.09
N ALA A 62 -15.15 -1.65 1.10
CA ALA A 62 -15.49 -2.78 1.98
C ALA A 62 -14.60 -4.00 1.76
N ILE A 63 -14.25 -4.28 0.51
CA ILE A 63 -13.43 -5.42 0.10
C ILE A 63 -12.22 -4.90 -0.67
N LEU A 64 -11.04 -5.39 -0.31
CA LEU A 64 -9.81 -5.11 -1.01
C LEU A 64 -9.23 -6.39 -1.56
N CYS A 65 -8.78 -6.34 -2.81
CA CYS A 65 -8.13 -7.44 -3.49
C CYS A 65 -6.69 -7.05 -3.84
N LEU A 66 -5.74 -7.81 -3.32
CA LEU A 66 -4.31 -7.67 -3.54
C LEU A 66 -3.84 -8.77 -4.51
N PRO A 67 -3.60 -8.46 -5.80
CA PRO A 67 -2.97 -9.38 -6.72
C PRO A 67 -1.50 -9.63 -6.34
N ASP A 68 -0.98 -10.78 -6.75
CA ASP A 68 0.45 -11.06 -6.66
C ASP A 68 1.24 -10.11 -7.58
N THR A 69 2.49 -9.81 -7.23
CA THR A 69 3.37 -8.95 -8.03
C THR A 69 3.41 -9.42 -9.49
N GLY A 70 3.20 -8.48 -10.42
CA GLY A 70 3.14 -8.75 -11.87
C GLY A 70 1.74 -9.06 -12.41
N TRP A 71 0.72 -9.22 -11.56
CA TRP A 71 -0.66 -9.40 -11.98
C TRP A 71 -1.46 -8.09 -11.91
N LEU A 72 -2.52 -7.99 -12.71
CA LEU A 72 -3.48 -6.89 -12.66
C LEU A 72 -4.90 -7.47 -12.59
N VAL A 73 -5.74 -6.84 -11.80
CA VAL A 73 -7.17 -7.16 -11.74
C VAL A 73 -7.91 -6.34 -12.78
N ALA A 74 -8.71 -7.02 -13.60
CA ALA A 74 -9.51 -6.40 -14.65
C ALA A 74 -10.85 -7.12 -14.81
N THR A 75 -11.78 -6.50 -15.53
CA THR A 75 -13.01 -7.15 -16.00
C THR A 75 -12.87 -7.50 -17.47
N ARG A 76 -13.63 -8.49 -17.96
CA ARG A 76 -13.70 -8.79 -19.40
C ARG A 76 -14.17 -7.60 -20.24
N SER A 77 -15.01 -6.73 -19.68
CA SER A 77 -15.50 -5.52 -20.35
C SER A 77 -14.47 -4.39 -20.41
N ARG A 78 -13.43 -4.43 -19.56
CA ARG A 78 -12.33 -3.47 -19.52
C ARG A 78 -10.99 -4.22 -19.38
N PRO A 79 -10.59 -4.98 -20.41
CA PRO A 79 -9.37 -5.78 -20.36
C PRO A 79 -8.13 -4.88 -20.40
N VAL A 80 -7.04 -5.35 -19.79
CA VAL A 80 -5.71 -4.72 -19.92
C VAL A 80 -5.00 -5.35 -21.11
N ASN A 81 -4.95 -4.62 -22.23
CA ASN A 81 -4.41 -5.11 -23.51
C ASN A 81 -3.03 -4.53 -23.86
N ARG A 82 -2.33 -3.94 -22.88
CA ARG A 82 -0.99 -3.36 -23.08
C ARG A 82 -0.03 -3.97 -22.10
N GLU A 83 1.11 -4.40 -22.62
CA GLU A 83 2.26 -4.78 -21.81
C GLU A 83 2.86 -3.54 -21.15
N GLY A 84 3.39 -3.70 -19.94
CA GLY A 84 3.98 -2.60 -19.18
C GLY A 84 4.26 -2.98 -17.73
N GLY A 85 4.84 -2.02 -16.99
CA GLY A 85 5.01 -2.13 -15.55
C GLY A 85 3.80 -1.61 -14.78
N ALA A 86 3.63 -2.08 -13.55
CA ALA A 86 2.64 -1.60 -12.61
C ALA A 86 3.25 -1.50 -11.21
N HIS A 87 2.58 -0.78 -10.32
CA HIS A 87 2.96 -0.61 -8.91
C HIS A 87 1.70 -0.57 -8.04
N GLY A 88 1.88 -0.62 -6.73
CA GLY A 88 0.78 -0.67 -5.75
C GLY A 88 0.49 -2.07 -5.22
N TYR A 89 1.40 -3.02 -5.46
CA TYR A 89 1.39 -4.33 -4.82
C TYR A 89 1.72 -4.21 -3.33
N ASP A 90 1.92 -5.37 -2.70
CA ASP A 90 2.44 -5.48 -1.34
C ASP A 90 3.70 -4.62 -1.13
N ASN A 91 3.69 -3.74 -0.13
CA ASN A 91 4.82 -2.86 0.16
C ASN A 91 6.06 -3.62 0.64
N ALA A 92 5.92 -4.88 1.06
CA ALA A 92 7.04 -5.76 1.41
C ALA A 92 7.69 -6.45 0.19
N ALA A 93 7.11 -6.33 -1.01
CA ALA A 93 7.70 -6.88 -2.22
C ALA A 93 8.97 -6.07 -2.59
N PRO A 94 10.12 -6.71 -2.89
CA PRO A 94 11.34 -6.00 -3.26
C PRO A 94 11.17 -5.06 -4.46
N GLU A 95 10.29 -5.38 -5.40
CA GLU A 95 9.96 -4.56 -6.56
C GLU A 95 9.27 -3.23 -6.20
N MET A 96 8.64 -3.15 -5.02
CA MET A 96 7.94 -1.96 -4.52
C MET A 96 8.83 -1.06 -3.66
N ALA A 97 10.07 -1.48 -3.38
CA ALA A 97 11.01 -0.67 -2.61
C ALA A 97 11.37 0.63 -3.35
N ALA A 98 11.37 1.75 -2.63
CA ALA A 98 11.76 3.06 -3.13
C ALA A 98 13.22 3.39 -2.74
N LEU A 99 13.83 4.32 -3.48
CA LEU A 99 15.19 4.80 -3.19
C LEU A 99 15.16 5.97 -2.19
N PHE A 100 16.01 5.91 -1.17
CA PHE A 100 16.30 7.01 -0.27
C PHE A 100 17.80 7.34 -0.25
N ILE A 101 18.16 8.59 -0.57
CA ILE A 101 19.54 9.09 -0.53
C ILE A 101 19.53 10.47 0.13
N ALA A 102 20.38 10.68 1.12
CA ALA A 102 20.54 11.96 1.80
C ALA A 102 22.03 12.36 1.85
N HIS A 103 22.29 13.66 1.64
CA HIS A 103 23.62 14.24 1.75
C HIS A 103 23.51 15.70 2.20
N GLY A 104 24.30 16.11 3.18
CA GLY A 104 24.31 17.49 3.65
C GLY A 104 25.02 17.64 5.01
N PRO A 105 25.09 18.87 5.54
CA PRO A 105 25.85 19.18 6.76
C PRO A 105 25.29 18.55 8.04
N GLY A 106 24.02 18.10 8.02
CA GLY A 106 23.41 17.36 9.12
C GLY A 106 23.47 15.83 8.98
N ILE A 107 23.97 15.33 7.84
CA ILE A 107 23.94 13.90 7.48
C ILE A 107 25.35 13.31 7.51
N ARG A 108 25.52 12.15 8.14
CA ARG A 108 26.78 11.41 8.16
C ARG A 108 27.08 10.82 6.78
N SER A 109 28.32 10.99 6.34
CA SER A 109 28.81 10.34 5.12
C SER A 109 29.11 8.86 5.37
N GLY A 110 28.94 8.03 4.33
CA GLY A 110 29.32 6.61 4.36
C GLY A 110 28.42 5.71 5.20
N VAL A 111 27.25 6.20 5.64
CA VAL A 111 26.24 5.41 6.33
C VAL A 111 25.26 4.82 5.32
N THR A 112 24.97 3.53 5.47
CA THR A 112 23.86 2.85 4.79
C THR A 112 22.85 2.42 5.83
N LEU A 113 21.66 3.00 5.78
CA LEU A 113 20.51 2.52 6.56
C LEU A 113 19.93 1.28 5.89
N GLN A 114 19.41 0.35 6.69
CA GLN A 114 18.61 -0.79 6.22
C GLN A 114 17.13 -0.46 6.47
N ASP A 115 16.23 -0.93 5.60
CA ASP A 115 14.78 -0.93 5.80
C ASP A 115 14.19 0.41 6.28
N VAL A 116 14.49 1.51 5.58
CA VAL A 116 13.91 2.83 5.90
C VAL A 116 12.45 2.86 5.48
N ASP A 117 11.55 3.03 6.44
CA ASP A 117 10.14 3.28 6.16
C ASP A 117 9.93 4.74 5.74
N ALA A 118 9.10 4.96 4.72
CA ALA A 118 8.87 6.29 4.18
C ALA A 118 8.23 7.26 5.20
N VAL A 119 7.60 6.74 6.25
CA VAL A 119 6.99 7.55 7.32
C VAL A 119 8.04 8.25 8.18
N ASP A 120 9.27 7.73 8.27
CA ASP A 120 10.36 8.28 9.08
C ASP A 120 11.05 9.48 8.41
N VAL A 121 10.77 9.71 7.12
CA VAL A 121 11.31 10.88 6.40
C VAL A 121 10.77 12.18 6.99
N GLN A 122 9.52 12.21 7.45
CA GLN A 122 8.94 13.43 8.03
C GLN A 122 9.67 13.87 9.32
N PRO A 123 9.82 13.02 10.36
CA PRO A 123 10.53 13.42 11.57
C PRO A 123 12.00 13.75 11.31
N LEU A 124 12.66 13.05 10.37
CA LEU A 124 14.02 13.40 9.92
C LEU A 124 14.11 14.82 9.38
N LEU A 125 13.18 15.20 8.50
CA LEU A 125 13.14 16.55 7.92
C LEU A 125 12.85 17.60 8.99
N ALA A 126 11.92 17.34 9.90
CA ALA A 126 11.62 18.25 11.00
C ALA A 126 12.87 18.52 11.87
N HIS A 127 13.61 17.47 12.22
CA HIS A 127 14.87 17.57 12.97
C HIS A 127 15.92 18.40 12.23
N LEU A 128 16.18 18.09 10.96
CA LEU A 128 17.18 18.79 10.15
C LEU A 128 16.86 20.28 9.94
N LEU A 129 15.57 20.64 9.97
CA LEU A 129 15.09 22.02 9.86
C LEU A 129 15.00 22.74 11.22
N GLY A 130 15.23 22.04 12.34
CA GLY A 130 15.06 22.61 13.68
C GLY A 130 13.60 22.94 14.02
N LEU A 131 12.65 22.18 13.48
CA LEU A 131 11.22 22.36 13.69
C LEU A 131 10.66 21.32 14.65
N THR A 132 9.61 21.68 15.38
CA THR A 132 8.78 20.70 16.08
C THR A 132 7.83 20.04 15.06
N GLY A 133 7.97 18.74 14.88
CA GLY A 133 7.08 17.96 14.00
C GLY A 133 5.67 17.80 14.58
N PRO A 134 4.66 17.56 13.72
CA PRO A 134 3.37 17.07 14.18
C PRO A 134 3.48 15.64 14.74
N ASP A 135 2.41 15.18 15.38
CA ASP A 135 2.26 13.77 15.73
C ASP A 135 2.09 12.94 14.45
N VAL A 136 3.01 11.99 14.21
CA VAL A 136 3.13 11.18 12.99
C VAL A 136 3.46 9.74 13.34
N ASP A 137 3.18 8.81 12.42
CA ASP A 137 3.43 7.39 12.64
C ASP A 137 4.92 6.99 12.61
N GLY A 138 5.78 7.81 11.98
CA GLY A 138 7.22 7.54 11.86
C GLY A 138 8.03 7.98 13.08
N ALA A 139 9.22 7.41 13.24
CA ALA A 139 10.12 7.69 14.35
C ALA A 139 11.49 8.22 13.87
N LEU A 140 11.97 9.29 14.52
CA LEU A 140 13.30 9.82 14.23
C LEU A 140 14.40 8.78 14.53
N ASP A 141 14.20 7.95 15.55
CA ASP A 141 15.18 6.97 16.01
C ASP A 141 15.55 5.94 14.93
N ASP A 142 14.60 5.60 14.05
CA ASP A 142 14.80 4.63 12.97
C ASP A 142 15.80 5.14 11.90
N VAL A 143 15.93 6.46 11.78
CA VAL A 143 16.82 7.14 10.83
C VAL A 143 17.91 7.97 11.49
N ALA A 144 17.92 8.05 12.82
CA ALA A 144 18.95 8.74 13.62
C ALA A 144 20.38 8.28 13.32
N PRO A 145 20.65 7.01 12.92
CA PRO A 145 21.97 6.60 12.50
C PRO A 145 22.51 7.32 11.24
N ALA A 146 21.69 8.07 10.51
CA ALA A 146 22.15 8.93 9.42
C ALA A 146 22.54 10.35 9.88
N LEU A 147 22.27 10.76 11.12
CA LEU A 147 22.45 12.15 11.59
C LEU A 147 23.82 12.40 12.22
N ILE A 148 24.46 13.54 11.95
CA ILE A 148 25.70 13.92 12.66
C ILE A 148 25.41 14.23 14.14
N ARG A 149 24.26 14.85 14.41
CA ARG A 149 23.75 15.11 15.76
C ARG A 149 22.33 14.54 15.84
N PRO A 150 22.15 13.40 16.54
CA PRO A 150 20.81 12.87 16.80
C PRO A 150 20.04 13.83 17.70
#